data_AF-A0A7W0K705-F1
#
_entry.id   AF-A0A7W0K705-F1
#
_cell.length_a   1.000
_cell.length_b   1.000
_cell.length_c   1.000
_cell.angle_alpha   90.00
_cell.angle_beta   90.00
_cell.angle_gamma   90.00
#
_symmetry.space_group_name_H-M   'P 1'
#
loop_
_entity.id
_entity.type
_entity.pdbx_description
1 polymer ?
#
loop_
_entity_poly.entity_id
_entity_poly.type
_entity_poly.pdbx_seq_one_letter_code
_entity_poly.pdbx_strand_id
1 'polypeptide(L)' 'MDALEPTVLWRLFHPGGRHARAVLLPGDPLTLTFFVDHVMDRAERFDAIDIALFRADEVKRSLMTEGWKDDE' A
#
# COMPACT_ATOMS: atom_id res chain seq x y z
N MET A 1 7.14 -25.08 -2.26
CA MET A 1 5.88 -24.31 -2.33
C MET A 1 6.27 -22.92 -1.88
N ASP A 2 6.67 -22.07 -2.83
CA ASP A 2 7.08 -20.69 -2.55
C ASP A 2 5.86 -19.98 -1.97
N ALA A 3 5.86 -19.79 -0.65
CA ALA A 3 4.93 -18.88 -0.01
C ALA A 3 5.34 -17.50 -0.53
N LEU A 4 4.59 -16.99 -1.51
CA LEU A 4 4.77 -15.62 -1.94
C LEU A 4 4.48 -14.75 -0.69
N GLU A 5 5.51 -14.06 -0.19
CA GLU A 5 5.40 -13.28 1.04
C GLU A 5 4.71 -11.94 0.76
N PRO A 6 3.92 -11.41 1.71
CA PRO A 6 3.42 -10.04 1.64
C PRO A 6 4.54 -9.03 1.44
N THR A 7 4.46 -8.22 0.38
CA THR A 7 5.46 -7.19 0.08
C THR A 7 4.94 -5.83 0.52
N VAL A 8 5.63 -5.16 1.44
CA VAL A 8 5.34 -3.76 1.76
C VAL A 8 5.89 -2.89 0.64
N LEU A 9 5.01 -2.13 -0.04
CA LEU A 9 5.40 -1.27 -1.15
C LEU A 9 5.91 0.10 -0.67
N TRP A 10 5.27 0.65 0.35
CA TRP A 10 5.66 1.90 0.98
C TRP A 10 5.04 2.04 2.37
N ARG A 11 5.66 2.89 3.18
CA ARG A 11 5.17 3.38 4.46
C ARG A 11 5.23 4.90 4.45
N LEU A 12 4.20 5.52 4.98
CA LEU A 12 4.09 6.95 5.13
C LEU A 12 3.72 7.29 6.56
N PHE A 13 4.18 8.44 7.04
CA PHE A 13 3.74 9.04 8.29
C PHE A 13 3.09 10.41 8.04
N HIS A 14 2.10 10.74 8.86
CA HIS A 14 1.48 12.05 8.90
C HIS A 14 1.98 12.81 10.13
N PRO A 15 2.28 14.12 10.06
CA PRO A 15 2.71 14.92 11.21
C PRO A 15 1.74 14.90 12.41
N GLY A 16 0.47 14.58 12.16
CA GLY A 16 -0.55 14.32 13.19
C GLY A 16 -0.44 12.98 13.92
N GLY A 17 0.67 12.24 13.77
CA GLY A 17 0.93 10.97 14.46
C GLY A 17 0.30 9.73 13.82
N ARG A 18 -0.18 9.84 12.58
CA ARG A 18 -0.81 8.73 11.85
C ARG A 18 0.18 8.03 10.93
N HIS A 19 -0.02 6.74 10.69
CA HIS A 19 0.84 5.96 9.79
C HIS A 19 0.00 5.28 8.71
N ALA A 20 0.46 5.32 7.47
CA ALA A 20 -0.16 4.63 6.36
C ALA A 20 0.84 3.68 5.71
N ARG A 21 0.37 2.55 5.18
CA ARG A 21 1.22 1.64 4.40
C ARG A 21 0.43 0.95 3.31
N ALA A 22 1.09 0.64 2.21
CA ALA A 22 0.58 -0.26 1.18
C ALA A 22 1.31 -1.59 1.25
N VAL A 23 0.54 -2.68 1.19
CA VAL A 23 1.04 -4.05 1.18
C VAL A 23 0.45 -4.78 -0.01
N LEU A 24 1.31 -5.33 -0.86
CA LEU A 24 0.91 -6.24 -1.93
C LEU A 24 0.92 -7.67 -1.38
N LEU A 25 -0.26 -8.25 -1.31
CA LEU A 25 -0.46 -9.65 -1.00
C LEU A 25 -0.45 -10.43 -2.32
N PRO A 26 0.48 -11.36 -2.46
CA PRO A 26 0.54 -12.20 -3.65
C PRO A 26 -0.60 -13.23 -3.65
N GLY A 27 -1.06 -13.57 -4.85
CA GLY A 27 -2.20 -14.44 -5.10
C GLY A 27 -2.60 -14.38 -6.56
N ASP A 28 -3.60 -15.18 -6.92
CA ASP A 28 -4.23 -15.13 -8.25
C ASP A 28 -5.75 -14.95 -8.06
N PRO A 29 -6.27 -13.71 -8.10
CA PRO A 29 -5.58 -12.45 -8.38
C PRO A 29 -4.77 -11.87 -7.20
N LEU A 30 -3.85 -10.94 -7.49
CA LEU A 30 -3.07 -10.18 -6.49
C LEU A 30 -4.00 -9.28 -5.68
N THR A 31 -3.65 -9.00 -4.42
CA THR A 31 -4.43 -8.09 -3.56
C THR A 31 -3.55 -6.97 -3.02
N LEU A 32 -3.82 -5.73 -3.41
CA LEU A 32 -3.19 -4.54 -2.84
C LEU A 32 -4.02 -4.04 -1.67
N THR A 33 -3.42 -3.99 -0.48
CA THR A 33 -4.10 -3.57 0.75
C THR A 33 -3.45 -2.31 1.31
N PHE A 34 -4.27 -1.32 1.63
CA PHE A 34 -3.84 -0.09 2.30
C PHE A 34 -4.27 -0.14 3.76
N PHE A 35 -3.36 0.26 4.64
CA PHE A 35 -3.61 0.37 6.06
C PHE A 35 -3.38 1.81 6.51
N VAL A 36 -4.19 2.25 7.46
CA VAL A 36 -3.98 3.49 8.21
C VAL A 36 -4.10 3.18 9.69
N ASP A 37 -3.11 3.59 10.47
CA ASP A 37 -3.03 3.36 11.92
C ASP A 37 -3.22 1.87 12.28
N HIS A 38 -2.59 1.00 11.48
CA HIS A 38 -2.67 -0.47 11.53
C HIS A 38 -4.05 -1.08 11.22
N VAL A 39 -5.06 -0.26 10.92
CA VAL A 39 -6.38 -0.70 10.48
C VAL A 39 -6.40 -0.78 8.95
N MET A 40 -6.98 -1.86 8.41
CA MET A 40 -7.20 -1.97 6.97
C MET A 40 -8.21 -0.91 6.53
N ASP A 41 -7.79 -0.02 5.65
CA ASP A 41 -8.64 1.02 5.06
C ASP A 41 -9.38 0.45 3.84
N ARG A 42 -8.62 -0.14 2.91
CA ARG A 42 -9.17 -0.78 1.71
C ARG A 42 -8.26 -1.87 1.16
N ALA A 43 -8.87 -2.78 0.41
CA ALA A 43 -8.18 -3.82 -0.34
C ALA A 43 -8.73 -3.87 -1.78
N GLU A 44 -7.83 -3.91 -2.76
CA GLU A 44 -8.13 -3.87 -4.19
C GLU A 44 -7.49 -5.11 -4.85
N ARG A 45 -8.23 -5.80 -5.74
CA ARG A 45 -7.75 -7.00 -6.44
C ARG A 45 -7.29 -6.65 -7.85
N PHE A 46 -6.18 -7.24 -8.28
CA PHE A 46 -5.56 -6.97 -9.58
C PHE A 46 -5.09 -8.26 -10.25
N ASP A 47 -5.38 -8.40 -11.53
CA ASP A 47 -4.90 -9.52 -12.35
C ASP A 47 -3.45 -9.31 -12.83
N ALA A 48 -2.91 -8.09 -12.71
CA ALA A 48 -1.56 -7.75 -13.14
C ALA A 48 -0.82 -6.93 -12.08
N ILE A 49 0.44 -7.30 -11.83
CA ILE A 49 1.30 -6.64 -10.83
C ILE A 49 1.57 -5.18 -11.20
N ASP A 50 1.79 -4.88 -12.47
CA ASP A 50 2.08 -3.52 -12.93
C ASP A 50 0.93 -2.55 -12.64
N ILE A 51 -0.31 -3.03 -12.77
CA ILE A 51 -1.51 -2.23 -12.45
C ILE A 51 -1.60 -2.00 -10.93
N ALA A 52 -1.34 -3.03 -10.12
CA ALA A 52 -1.32 -2.90 -8.67
C ALA A 52 -0.23 -1.91 -8.20
N LEU A 53 0.97 -1.97 -8.78
CA LEU A 53 2.07 -1.06 -8.46
C LEU A 53 1.75 0.37 -8.89
N PHE A 54 1.20 0.56 -10.09
CA PHE A 54 0.75 1.87 -10.56
C PHE A 54 -0.28 2.47 -9.59
N ARG A 55 -1.28 1.67 -9.19
CA ARG A 55 -2.29 2.11 -8.23
C ARG A 55 -1.68 2.48 -6.87
N ALA A 56 -0.73 1.70 -6.38
CA ALA A 56 -0.05 1.97 -5.12
C ALA A 56 0.70 3.32 -5.16
N ASP A 57 1.35 3.62 -6.28
CA ASP A 57 2.09 4.87 -6.48
C ASP A 57 1.16 6.08 -6.61
N GLU A 58 0.04 5.97 -7.34
CA GLU A 58 -0.98 7.03 -7.41
C GLU A 58 -1.49 7.43 -6.02
N VAL A 59 -1.77 6.42 -5.18
CA VAL A 59 -2.25 6.64 -3.81
C VAL A 59 -1.16 7.29 -2.96
N LYS A 60 0.09 6.82 -3.08
CA LYS A 60 1.23 7.41 -2.40
C LYS A 60 1.34 8.91 -2.73
N ARG A 61 1.29 9.27 -4.01
CA ARG A 61 1.35 10.67 -4.47
C ARG A 61 0.20 11.53 -3.95
N SER A 62 -1.01 10.98 -3.91
CA SER A 62 -2.18 11.68 -3.33
C SER A 62 -1.92 11.99 -1.85
N LEU A 63 -1.55 10.98 -1.06
CA LEU A 63 -1.28 11.16 0.37
C LEU A 63 -0.13 12.15 0.61
N MET A 64 0.94 12.07 -0.18
CA MET A 64 2.03 13.04 -0.09
C MET A 64 1.59 14.48 -0.37
N THR A 65 0.68 14.66 -1.33
CA THR A 65 0.06 15.97 -1.62
C THR A 65 -0.77 16.47 -0.45
N GLU A 66 -1.38 15.57 0.31
CA GLU A 66 -2.14 15.85 1.54
C GLU A 66 -1.24 16.06 2.78
N GLY A 67 0.09 16.04 2.62
CA GLY A 67 1.05 16.34 3.69
C GLY A 67 1.62 15.12 4.41
N TRP A 68 1.36 13.91 3.92
CA TRP A 68 2.06 12.71 4.37
C TRP A 68 3.51 12.68 3.85
N LYS A 69 4.38 11.97 4.57
CA LYS A 69 5.83 11.88 4.28
C LYS A 69 6.30 10.43 4.30
N ASP A 70 7.38 10.12 3.60
CA ASP A 70 7.99 8.79 3.64
C ASP A 70 8.46 8.45 5.07
N ASP A 71 8.11 7.25 5.52
CA ASP A 71 8.58 6.66 6.77
C ASP A 71 9.83 5.83 6.45
N GLU A 72 11.01 6.37 6.76
CA GLU A 72 12.34 5.75 6.51
C GLU A 72 12.57 4.47 7.33
#